data_AF-A0A239THB4-F1
#
_entry.id   AF-A0A239THB4-F1
#
_cell.length_a   1.000
_cell.length_b   1.000
_cell.length_c   1.000
_cell.angle_alpha   90.00
_cell.angle_beta   90.00
_cell.angle_gamma   90.00
#
_symmetry.space_group_name_H-M   'P 1'
#
loop_
_entity.id
_entity.type
_entity.pdbx_description
1 polymer ?
#
loop_
_entity_poly.entity_id
_entity_poly.type
_entity_poly.pdbx_seq_one_letter_code
_entity_poly.pdbx_strand_id
1 'polypeptide(L)' 'MENVTDIRKVIMDICYQDGITRRKILATYNEKYNKKMLESVFNKMINSNNIKFNTLVDILDSIGYKIDIKKKI' A
#
# COMPACT_ATOMS: atom_id res chain seq x y z
N MET A 1 -3.33 4.63 -24.03
CA MET A 1 -2.33 4.28 -23.00
C MET A 1 -3.01 3.32 -22.05
N GLU A 2 -2.55 2.07 -21.97
CA GLU A 2 -3.07 1.15 -20.95
C GLU A 2 -2.92 1.81 -19.58
N ASN A 3 -4.03 1.97 -18.87
CA ASN A 3 -4.04 2.35 -17.46
C ASN A 3 -3.44 1.19 -16.67
N VAL A 4 -2.11 1.04 -16.71
CA VAL A 4 -1.41 0.14 -15.80
C VAL A 4 -1.64 0.71 -14.41
N THR A 5 -2.45 0.03 -13.62
CA THR A 5 -2.68 0.37 -12.22
C THR A 5 -1.35 0.20 -11.49
N ASP A 6 -0.65 1.31 -11.27
CA ASP A 6 0.60 1.37 -10.53
C ASP A 6 0.30 1.41 -9.03
N ILE A 7 0.94 0.55 -8.24
CA ILE A 7 0.84 0.51 -6.77
C ILE A 7 1.18 1.88 -6.18
N ARG A 8 2.14 2.58 -6.78
CA ARG A 8 2.49 3.95 -6.37
C ARG A 8 1.31 4.91 -6.49
N LYS A 9 0.54 4.81 -7.58
CA LYS A 9 -0.66 5.63 -7.78
C LYS A 9 -1.74 5.25 -6.76
N VAL A 10 -2.01 3.96 -6.59
CA VAL A 10 -2.99 3.47 -5.60
C VAL A 10 -2.69 4.00 -4.19
N ILE A 11 -1.44 3.89 -3.73
CA ILE A 11 -1.05 4.39 -2.40
C ILE A 11 -1.17 5.91 -2.32
N MET A 12 -0.88 6.66 -3.40
CA MET A 12 -1.08 8.12 -3.41
C MET A 12 -2.55 8.52 -3.37
N ASP A 13 -3.39 7.84 -4.12
CA ASP A 13 -4.84 8.10 -4.13
C ASP A 13 -5.43 7.85 -2.73
N ILE A 14 -5.02 6.77 -2.05
CA ILE A 14 -5.40 6.50 -0.65
C ILE A 14 -4.90 7.61 0.29
N CYS A 15 -3.64 8.02 0.18
CA CYS A 15 -3.09 9.11 1.00
C CYS A 15 -3.93 10.40 0.84
N TYR A 16 -4.34 10.71 -0.38
CA TYR A 16 -5.15 11.88 -0.68
C TYR A 16 -6.59 11.75 -0.15
N GLN A 17 -7.24 10.60 -0.37
CA GLN A 17 -8.62 10.34 0.05
C GLN A 17 -8.78 10.35 1.57
N ASP A 18 -7.85 9.72 2.28
CA ASP A 18 -7.93 9.59 3.74
C ASP A 18 -7.25 10.74 4.48
N GLY A 19 -6.56 11.64 3.77
CA GLY A 19 -5.77 12.72 4.38
C GLY A 19 -4.59 12.19 5.21
N ILE A 20 -4.07 11.00 4.89
CA ILE A 20 -2.95 10.37 5.61
C ILE A 20 -1.66 10.43 4.80
N THR A 21 -0.54 10.31 5.49
CA THR A 21 0.77 10.23 4.84
C THR A 21 1.20 8.78 4.67
N ARG A 22 2.12 8.53 3.72
CA ARG A 22 2.78 7.22 3.58
C ARG A 22 3.45 6.77 4.88
N ARG A 23 4.01 7.71 5.65
CA ARG A 23 4.60 7.43 6.96
C ARG A 23 3.55 6.91 7.95
N LYS A 24 2.33 7.46 7.93
CA LYS A 24 1.23 6.97 8.76
C LYS A 24 0.82 5.56 8.35
N ILE A 25 0.70 5.28 7.05
CA ILE A 25 0.41 3.92 6.54
C ILE A 25 1.46 2.93 7.07
N LEU A 26 2.75 3.25 6.93
CA LEU A 26 3.84 2.42 7.41
C LEU A 26 3.79 2.19 8.92
N ALA A 27 3.54 3.26 9.70
CA ALA A 27 3.45 3.17 11.14
C ALA A 27 2.31 2.24 11.57
N THR A 28 1.13 2.39 10.98
CA THR A 28 -0.04 1.56 11.27
C THR A 28 0.18 0.09 10.86
N TYR A 29 0.81 -0.16 9.71
CA TYR A 29 1.21 -1.51 9.29
C TYR A 29 2.20 -2.15 10.28
N ASN A 30 3.25 -1.42 10.66
CA ASN A 30 4.25 -1.93 11.60
C ASN A 30 3.63 -2.23 12.98
N GLU A 31 2.74 -1.37 13.45
CA GLU A 31 2.02 -1.54 14.72
C GLU A 31 1.09 -2.76 14.68
N LYS A 32 0.19 -2.84 13.70
CA LYS A 32 -0.84 -3.90 13.62
C LYS A 32 -0.23 -5.30 13.46
N TYR A 33 0.84 -5.42 12.67
CA TYR A 33 1.46 -6.72 12.36
C TYR A 33 2.77 -6.98 13.11
N ASN A 34 3.10 -6.14 14.11
CA ASN A 34 4.34 -6.21 14.88
C ASN A 34 5.59 -6.33 13.98
N LYS A 35 5.66 -5.48 12.95
CA LYS A 35 6.77 -5.41 11.98
C LYS A 35 7.69 -4.25 12.32
N LYS A 36 8.90 -4.29 11.75
CA LYS A 36 9.92 -3.24 11.87
C LYS A 36 10.40 -2.80 10.49
N MET A 37 9.46 -2.57 9.57
CA MET A 37 9.79 -2.14 8.22
C MET A 37 10.31 -0.70 8.24
N LEU A 38 11.48 -0.49 7.61
CA LEU A 38 12.09 0.82 7.49
C LEU A 38 11.40 1.66 6.41
N GLU A 39 11.32 2.98 6.63
CA GLU A 39 10.72 3.94 5.68
C GLU A 39 11.41 3.89 4.31
N SER A 40 12.74 3.73 4.28
CA SER A 40 13.51 3.59 3.03
C SER A 40 13.10 2.35 2.23
N VAL A 41 12.88 1.22 2.90
CA VAL A 41 12.46 -0.05 2.26
C VAL A 41 11.03 0.07 1.76
N PHE A 42 10.13 0.62 2.57
CA PHE A 42 8.74 0.86 2.20
C PHE A 42 8.61 1.76 0.97
N ASN A 43 9.31 2.90 1.00
CA ASN A 43 9.34 3.84 -0.13
C ASN A 43 9.93 3.20 -1.38
N LYS A 44 10.99 2.39 -1.26
CA LYS A 44 11.57 1.67 -2.40
C LYS A 44 10.56 0.71 -3.03
N MET A 45 9.87 -0.11 -2.23
CA MET A 45 8.87 -1.07 -2.73
C MET A 45 7.74 -0.38 -3.49
N ILE A 46 7.21 0.72 -2.95
CA ILE A 46 6.16 1.51 -3.61
C ILE A 46 6.70 2.11 -4.91
N ASN A 47 7.85 2.79 -4.86
CA ASN A 47 8.38 3.51 -6.01
C ASN A 47 8.87 2.59 -7.14
N SER A 48 9.27 1.36 -6.83
CA SER A 48 9.69 0.37 -7.81
C SER A 48 8.53 -0.54 -8.29
N ASN A 49 7.30 -0.27 -7.87
CA ASN A 49 6.12 -1.11 -8.12
C ASN A 49 6.39 -2.60 -7.83
N ASN A 50 7.19 -2.88 -6.79
CA ASN A 50 7.67 -4.21 -6.45
C ASN A 50 7.35 -4.47 -4.98
N ILE A 51 6.14 -4.97 -4.74
CA ILE A 51 5.64 -5.37 -3.44
C ILE A 51 5.08 -6.78 -3.56
N LYS A 52 5.36 -7.62 -2.57
CA LYS A 52 4.72 -8.94 -2.51
C LYS A 52 3.23 -8.76 -2.25
N PHE A 53 2.40 -9.55 -2.91
CA PHE A 53 0.94 -9.43 -2.81
C PHE A 53 0.44 -9.52 -1.37
N ASN A 54 0.93 -10.48 -0.58
CA ASN A 54 0.57 -10.60 0.84
C ASN A 54 0.94 -9.35 1.66
N THR A 55 2.11 -8.77 1.40
CA THR A 55 2.52 -7.51 2.06
C THR A 55 1.62 -6.36 1.66
N LEU A 56 1.19 -6.27 0.40
CA LEU A 56 0.23 -5.25 -0.03
C LEU A 56 -1.12 -5.44 0.66
N VAL A 57 -1.62 -6.67 0.76
CA VAL A 57 -2.86 -7.00 1.47
C VAL A 57 -2.77 -6.57 2.93
N ASP A 58 -1.71 -6.93 3.64
CA ASP A 58 -1.52 -6.55 5.05
C ASP A 58 -1.41 -5.03 5.22
N ILE A 59 -0.72 -4.34 4.32
CA ILE A 59 -0.60 -2.87 4.37
C ILE A 59 -1.97 -2.22 4.20
N LEU A 60 -2.76 -2.66 3.22
CA LEU A 60 -4.10 -2.13 2.99
C LEU A 60 -5.04 -2.45 4.15
N ASP A 61 -5.01 -3.68 4.66
CA ASP A 61 -5.80 -4.08 5.84
C ASP A 61 -5.42 -3.28 7.09
N SER A 62 -4.15 -2.87 7.22
CA SER A 62 -3.73 -2.03 8.35
C SER A 62 -4.44 -0.68 8.41
N ILE A 63 -4.84 -0.13 7.26
CA ILE A 63 -5.54 1.14 7.14
C ILE A 63 -7.03 0.96 6.80
N GLY A 64 -7.57 -0.25 6.98
CA GLY A 64 -9.01 -0.53 6.83
C GLY A 64 -9.47 -0.79 5.39
N TYR A 65 -8.55 -1.01 4.46
CA TYR A 65 -8.87 -1.40 3.08
C TYR A 65 -8.82 -2.91 2.90
N LYS A 66 -9.61 -3.42 1.95
CA LYS A 66 -9.56 -4.81 1.49
C LYS A 66 -9.33 -4.88 -0.02
N ILE A 67 -8.66 -5.95 -0.48
CA ILE A 67 -8.50 -6.24 -1.90
C ILE A 67 -9.64 -7.17 -2.35
N ASP A 68 -10.46 -6.72 -3.29
CA ASP A 68 -11.46 -7.56 -3.98
C ASP A 68 -10.96 -7.88 -5.40
N ILE A 69 -10.76 -9.16 -5.71
CA ILE A 69 -10.38 -9.62 -7.06
C ILE A 69 -11.65 -9.82 -7.88
N LYS A 70 -11.78 -9.07 -8.99
CA LYS A 70 -12.94 -9.14 -9.89
C LYS A 70 -12.50 -9.62 -11.27
N LYS A 71 -13.27 -10.54 -11.86
CA LYS A 71 -13.10 -10.93 -13.25
C LYS A 71 -13.43 -9.73 -14.13
N LYS A 72 -12.52 -9.34 -15.01
CA LYS A 72 -12.79 -8.36 -16.06
C LYS A 72 -13.73 -9.05 -17.05
N ILE A 73 -14.99 -8.64 -17.04
CA ILE A 73 -16.00 -9.08 -18.03
C ILE A 73 -15.64 -8.42 -19.36
#